data_AF-A0A265QB13-F1
#
_entry.id   AF-A0A265QB13-F1
#
_cell.length_a   1.000
_cell.length_b   1.000
_cell.length_c   1.000
_cell.angle_alpha   90.00
_cell.angle_beta   90.00
_cell.angle_gamma   90.00
#
_symmetry.space_group_name_H-M   'P 1'
#
loop_
_entity.id
_entity.type
_entity.pdbx_description
1 polymer ?
#
loop_
_entity_poly.entity_id
_entity_poly.type
_entity_poly.pdbx_seq_one_letter_code
_entity_poly.pdbx_strand_id
1 'polypeptide(L)'
;MMENERKSYEKLNKILLIENVKIAIHIPSLNIIPEEFIELKYLLEAFQIKQKTIDSTKHMLEENFTENINNFDKNVDTLFNKHINKPLYLVAAGPPLDKNIQELAKVKDNGIILSVGRAVKSLLSAGITPDYIIITDLSEYLYDMQLKGLDIDVPIVVLSTCDKNVMKKYKGFKYIAL
;
A
#
# COMPACT_ATOMS: atom_id res chain seq x y z
N MET A 1 26.44 22.50 7.94
CA MET A 1 25.88 21.76 9.08
C MET A 1 27.03 21.26 9.94
N MET A 2 27.05 21.62 11.22
CA MET A 2 28.14 21.21 12.11
C MET A 2 28.01 19.71 12.41
N GLU A 3 29.12 18.98 12.49
CA GLU A 3 29.13 17.52 12.72
C GLU A 3 28.35 17.10 13.98
N ASN A 4 28.27 17.99 14.96
CA ASN A 4 27.54 17.79 16.21
C ASN A 4 26.01 17.85 16.05
N GLU A 5 25.49 18.66 15.13
CA GLU A 5 24.05 18.78 14.86
C GLU A 5 23.53 17.49 14.22
N ARG A 6 24.28 16.97 13.25
CA ARG A 6 23.96 15.71 12.57
C ARG A 6 23.88 14.53 13.55
N LYS A 7 24.87 14.41 14.45
CA LYS A 7 24.87 13.38 15.50
C LYS A 7 23.67 13.50 16.44
N SER A 8 23.22 14.73 16.71
CA SER A 8 22.05 15.00 17.55
C SER A 8 20.74 14.58 16.88
N TYR A 9 20.58 14.84 15.58
CA TYR A 9 19.40 14.41 14.82
C TYR A 9 19.32 12.90 14.63
N GLU A 10 20.45 12.23 14.40
CA GLU A 10 20.49 10.76 14.35
C GLU A 10 20.08 10.14 15.69
N LYS A 11 20.51 10.72 16.80
CA LYS A 11 20.10 10.28 18.14
C LYS A 11 18.61 10.51 18.38
N LEU A 12 18.09 11.68 17.99
CA LEU A 12 16.67 11.99 18.11
C LEU A 12 15.83 11.03 17.26
N ASN A 13 16.20 10.79 16.01
CA ASN A 13 15.49 9.85 15.13
C ASN A 13 15.39 8.45 15.76
N LYS A 14 16.47 7.95 16.35
CA LYS A 14 16.44 6.66 17.09
C LYS A 14 15.44 6.66 18.24
N ILE A 15 15.33 7.76 18.99
CA ILE A 15 14.36 7.88 20.09
C ILE A 15 12.93 7.91 19.55
N LEU A 16 12.69 8.62 18.44
CA LEU A 16 11.38 8.72 17.79
C LEU A 16 10.89 7.40 17.18
N LEU A 17 11.78 6.42 17.01
CA LEU A 17 11.44 5.08 16.53
C LEU A 17 11.00 4.13 17.64
N ILE A 18 11.21 4.48 18.92
CA ILE A 18 10.86 3.62 20.05
C ILE A 18 9.33 3.51 20.18
N GLU A 19 8.82 2.28 20.14
CA GLU A 19 7.43 1.97 20.43
C GLU A 19 7.13 2.38 21.88
N ASN A 20 6.19 3.31 22.10
CA ASN A 20 5.75 3.90 23.39
C ASN A 20 6.31 5.27 23.79
N VAL A 21 7.04 5.98 22.92
CA VAL A 21 7.35 7.40 23.17
C VAL A 21 6.17 8.27 22.74
N LYS A 22 5.62 9.05 23.68
CA LYS A 22 4.64 10.11 23.38
C LYS A 22 5.33 11.46 23.49
N ILE A 23 5.27 12.26 22.42
CA ILE A 23 5.79 13.63 22.39
C ILE A 23 4.64 14.59 22.11
N ALA A 24 4.54 15.63 22.92
CA ALA A 24 3.67 16.77 22.64
C ALA A 24 4.45 17.78 21.79
N ILE A 25 3.96 18.09 20.60
CA ILE A 25 4.56 19.09 19.73
C ILE A 25 3.57 20.22 19.50
N HIS A 26 3.96 21.43 19.85
CA HIS A 26 3.18 22.64 19.62
C HIS A 26 3.37 23.11 18.17
N ILE A 27 2.32 22.97 17.34
CA ILE A 27 2.37 23.24 15.89
C ILE A 27 2.87 24.66 15.55
N PRO A 28 2.40 25.73 16.22
CA PRO A 28 2.92 27.07 15.94
C PRO A 28 4.44 27.17 16.12
N SER A 29 5.00 26.53 17.15
CA SER A 29 6.44 26.51 17.40
C SER A 29 7.20 25.71 16.33
N LEU A 30 6.63 24.60 15.85
CA LEU A 30 7.19 23.80 14.75
C LEU A 30 7.23 24.59 13.44
N ASN A 31 6.19 25.38 13.17
CA ASN A 31 6.06 26.14 11.93
C ASN A 31 7.04 27.30 11.83
N ILE A 32 7.43 27.90 12.97
CA ILE A 32 8.38 29.02 13.03
C ILE A 32 9.84 28.58 13.22
N ILE A 33 10.14 27.27 13.16
CA ILE A 33 11.53 26.79 13.23
C ILE A 33 12.34 27.43 12.09
N PRO A 34 13.49 28.07 12.40
CA PRO A 34 14.36 28.68 11.40
C PRO A 34 14.87 27.67 10.34
N GLU A 35 15.15 28.15 9.12
CA GLU A 35 15.61 27.30 8.01
C GLU A 35 16.89 26.51 8.31
N GLU A 36 17.78 27.05 9.16
CA GLU A 36 19.00 26.36 9.62
C GLU A 36 18.71 25.04 10.35
N PHE A 37 17.47 24.83 10.86
CA PHE A 37 17.02 23.61 11.54
C PHE A 37 15.94 22.85 10.77
N ILE A 38 15.90 22.98 9.44
CA ILE A 38 14.86 22.35 8.60
C ILE A 38 14.81 20.82 8.76
N GLU A 39 15.94 20.16 8.98
CA GLU A 39 15.99 18.71 9.21
C GLU A 39 15.26 18.30 10.50
N LEU A 40 15.41 19.09 11.57
CA LEU A 40 14.67 18.88 12.81
C LEU A 40 13.17 19.04 12.58
N LYS A 41 12.77 20.07 11.82
CA LYS A 41 11.37 20.30 11.48
C LYS A 41 10.78 19.09 10.74
N TYR A 42 11.44 18.61 9.69
CA TYR A 42 10.99 17.44 8.93
C TYR A 42 10.93 16.17 9.78
N LEU A 43 11.89 15.97 10.67
CA LEU A 43 11.90 14.82 11.56
C LEU A 43 10.69 14.82 12.52
N LEU A 44 10.37 15.98 13.10
CA LEU A 44 9.22 16.14 14.00
C LEU A 44 7.88 16.05 13.25
N GLU A 45 7.80 16.62 12.04
CA GLU A 45 6.62 16.50 11.17
C GLU A 45 6.35 15.04 10.79
N ALA A 46 7.38 14.31 10.36
CA ALA A 46 7.28 12.89 10.03
C ALA A 46 6.81 12.06 11.23
N PHE A 47 7.35 12.34 12.42
CA PHE A 47 6.92 11.67 13.65
C PHE A 47 5.45 11.95 13.99
N GLN A 48 5.00 13.21 13.88
CA GLN A 48 3.58 13.53 14.10
C GLN A 48 2.65 12.83 13.12
N ILE A 49 3.01 12.81 11.84
CA ILE A 49 2.23 12.14 10.80
C ILE A 49 2.11 10.66 11.16
N LYS A 50 3.23 10.01 11.51
CA LYS A 50 3.25 8.60 11.93
C LYS A 50 2.32 8.34 13.13
N GLN A 51 2.42 9.15 14.19
CA GLN A 51 1.58 9.00 15.38
C GLN A 51 0.10 9.18 15.06
N LYS A 52 -0.26 10.22 14.29
CA LYS A 52 -1.65 10.45 13.88
C LYS A 52 -2.19 9.32 13.02
N THR A 53 -1.39 8.76 12.11
CA THR A 53 -1.78 7.60 11.30
C THR A 53 -2.05 6.41 12.21
N ILE A 54 -1.12 6.06 13.11
CA ILE A 54 -1.31 4.95 14.06
C ILE A 54 -2.58 5.15 14.88
N ASP A 55 -2.74 6.31 15.52
CA ASP A 55 -3.89 6.57 16.40
C ASP A 55 -5.23 6.53 15.64
N SER A 56 -5.27 7.02 14.40
CA SER A 56 -6.50 7.05 13.60
C SER A 56 -6.80 5.75 12.86
N THR A 57 -5.80 4.90 12.56
CA THR A 57 -6.01 3.66 11.79
C THR A 57 -5.91 2.39 12.62
N LYS A 58 -5.41 2.43 13.86
CA LYS A 58 -5.17 1.23 14.68
C LYS A 58 -6.38 0.29 14.76
N HIS A 59 -7.54 0.81 15.15
CA HIS A 59 -8.76 0.01 15.27
C HIS A 59 -9.15 -0.63 13.93
N MET A 60 -9.07 0.15 12.84
CA MET A 60 -9.41 -0.34 11.50
C MET A 60 -8.45 -1.43 11.02
N LEU A 61 -7.15 -1.31 11.31
CA LEU A 61 -6.15 -2.33 11.01
C LEU A 61 -6.43 -3.64 11.77
N GLU A 62 -6.71 -3.56 13.07
CA GLU A 62 -7.03 -4.72 13.93
C GLU A 62 -8.32 -5.43 13.47
N GLU A 63 -9.35 -4.66 13.16
CA GLU A 63 -10.62 -5.16 12.66
C GLU A 63 -10.47 -5.81 11.28
N ASN A 64 -9.79 -5.13 10.35
CA ASN A 64 -9.51 -5.66 9.03
C ASN A 64 -8.69 -6.95 9.10
N PHE A 65 -7.64 -6.96 9.93
CA PHE A 65 -6.82 -8.16 10.14
C PHE A 65 -7.67 -9.34 10.62
N THR A 66 -8.44 -9.15 11.69
CA THR A 66 -9.30 -10.19 12.27
C THR A 66 -10.29 -10.75 11.25
N GLU A 67 -10.84 -9.90 10.39
CA GLU A 67 -11.78 -10.32 9.36
C GLU A 67 -11.07 -11.03 8.20
N ASN A 68 -9.93 -10.51 7.74
CA ASN A 68 -9.23 -11.04 6.57
C ASN A 68 -8.61 -12.42 6.82
N ILE A 69 -8.06 -12.67 8.01
CA ILE A 69 -7.50 -13.99 8.38
C ILE A 69 -8.56 -15.10 8.41
N ASN A 70 -9.85 -14.74 8.49
CA ASN A 70 -10.95 -15.70 8.48
C ASN A 70 -11.57 -15.89 7.08
N ASN A 71 -11.14 -15.12 6.07
CA ASN A 71 -11.81 -15.02 4.77
C ASN A 71 -10.85 -15.09 3.56
N PHE A 72 -9.79 -15.90 3.64
CA PHE A 72 -8.83 -16.12 2.55
C PHE A 72 -8.82 -17.57 2.06
N ASP A 73 -8.33 -17.80 0.83
CA ASP A 73 -8.23 -19.14 0.26
C ASP A 73 -6.85 -19.77 0.52
N LYS A 74 -5.76 -19.02 0.27
CA LYS A 74 -4.37 -19.46 0.54
C LYS A 74 -3.46 -18.33 0.99
N ASN A 75 -2.35 -18.67 1.63
CA ASN A 75 -1.25 -17.73 1.82
C ASN A 75 -0.53 -17.44 0.49
N VAL A 76 -0.01 -16.22 0.37
CA VAL A 76 0.73 -15.75 -0.81
C VAL A 76 2.06 -16.49 -1.01
N ASP A 77 2.61 -17.10 0.04
CA ASP A 77 3.81 -17.94 -0.01
C ASP A 77 3.68 -19.09 -1.02
N THR A 78 2.47 -19.58 -1.26
CA THR A 78 2.18 -20.59 -2.29
C THR A 78 2.42 -20.10 -3.72
N LEU A 79 2.64 -18.80 -3.93
CA LEU A 79 3.06 -18.21 -5.19
C LEU A 79 4.59 -18.08 -5.31
N PHE A 80 5.33 -18.27 -4.21
CA PHE A 80 6.78 -18.15 -4.25
C PHE A 80 7.36 -19.16 -5.22
N ASN A 81 8.35 -18.72 -5.98
CA ASN A 81 9.03 -19.49 -7.01
C ASN A 81 8.17 -19.95 -8.21
N LYS A 82 6.86 -19.65 -8.27
CA LYS A 82 6.00 -20.05 -9.41
C LYS A 82 6.31 -19.32 -10.71
N HIS A 83 6.81 -18.09 -10.62
CA HIS A 83 7.04 -17.21 -11.78
C HIS A 83 8.52 -16.88 -11.99
N ILE A 84 9.42 -17.78 -11.58
CA ILE A 84 10.86 -17.61 -11.80
C ILE A 84 11.14 -17.49 -13.30
N ASN A 85 12.07 -16.59 -13.66
CA ASN A 85 12.49 -16.31 -15.03
C ASN A 85 11.38 -15.80 -15.97
N LYS A 86 10.24 -15.35 -15.43
CA LYS A 86 9.21 -14.63 -16.19
C LYS A 86 9.29 -13.12 -15.92
N PRO A 87 9.26 -12.27 -16.96
CA PRO A 87 9.08 -10.83 -16.78
C PRO A 87 7.79 -10.52 -16.01
N LEU A 88 7.87 -9.57 -15.08
CA LEU A 88 6.73 -9.09 -14.28
C LEU A 88 6.45 -7.62 -14.62
N TYR A 89 5.19 -7.31 -14.89
CA TYR A 89 4.69 -5.98 -15.20
C TYR A 89 3.77 -5.51 -14.07
N LEU A 90 4.26 -4.63 -13.22
CA LEU A 90 3.44 -3.99 -12.17
C LEU A 90 2.74 -2.76 -12.76
N VAL A 91 1.40 -2.81 -12.82
CA VAL A 91 0.56 -1.77 -13.42
C VAL A 91 -0.11 -0.95 -12.33
N ALA A 92 0.26 0.33 -12.24
CA ALA A 92 -0.31 1.30 -11.32
C ALA A 92 -1.19 2.34 -12.03
N ALA A 93 -2.20 2.87 -11.34
CA ALA A 93 -3.07 3.92 -11.88
C ALA A 93 -2.34 5.28 -11.84
N GLY A 94 -1.86 5.73 -12.98
CA GLY A 94 -1.28 7.06 -13.15
C GLY A 94 -1.41 7.57 -14.59
N PRO A 95 -1.26 8.88 -14.85
CA PRO A 95 -1.42 9.47 -16.18
C PRO A 95 -0.63 8.79 -17.32
N PRO A 96 0.57 8.21 -17.08
CA PRO A 96 1.30 7.48 -18.13
C PRO A 96 0.64 6.16 -18.56
N LEU A 97 -0.24 5.58 -17.74
CA LEU A 97 -0.86 4.28 -18.03
C LEU A 97 -1.64 4.35 -19.34
N ASP A 98 -2.48 5.36 -19.52
CA ASP A 98 -3.34 5.50 -20.71
C ASP A 98 -2.56 5.59 -22.02
N LYS A 99 -1.31 6.07 -21.98
CA LYS A 99 -0.46 6.21 -23.18
C LYS A 99 0.12 4.87 -23.65
N ASN A 100 0.40 3.97 -22.72
CA ASN A 100 1.15 2.74 -22.98
C ASN A 100 0.34 1.47 -22.71
N ILE A 101 -0.92 1.59 -22.28
CA ILE A 101 -1.73 0.44 -21.87
C ILE A 101 -1.84 -0.61 -22.98
N GLN A 102 -1.93 -0.18 -24.24
CA GLN A 102 -2.02 -1.09 -25.39
C GLN A 102 -0.74 -1.92 -25.63
N GLU A 103 0.41 -1.45 -25.17
CA GLU A 103 1.66 -2.22 -25.26
C GLU A 103 1.62 -3.45 -24.34
N LEU A 104 0.85 -3.41 -23.25
CA LEU A 104 0.68 -4.55 -22.34
C LEU A 104 -0.07 -5.72 -23.03
N ALA A 105 -0.84 -5.47 -24.09
CA ALA A 105 -1.46 -6.53 -24.88
C ALA A 105 -0.42 -7.43 -25.58
N LYS A 106 0.83 -6.95 -25.74
CA LYS A 106 1.94 -7.73 -26.31
C LYS A 106 2.57 -8.70 -25.31
N VAL A 107 2.32 -8.53 -24.01
CA VAL A 107 2.88 -9.40 -22.96
C VAL A 107 2.37 -10.83 -23.11
N LYS A 108 1.06 -11.01 -23.29
CA LYS A 108 0.39 -12.33 -23.43
C LYS A 108 1.00 -13.36 -22.46
N ASP A 109 1.36 -14.54 -22.95
CA ASP A 109 1.93 -15.64 -22.15
C ASP A 109 3.42 -15.45 -21.80
N ASN A 110 4.06 -14.37 -22.27
CA ASN A 110 5.50 -14.13 -22.10
C ASN A 110 5.85 -13.34 -20.83
N GLY A 111 4.87 -12.97 -20.01
CA GLY A 111 5.09 -12.28 -18.75
C GLY A 111 3.87 -12.36 -17.84
N ILE A 112 4.01 -11.78 -16.66
CA ILE A 112 2.95 -11.73 -15.65
C ILE A 112 2.54 -10.27 -15.47
N ILE A 113 1.24 -9.99 -15.60
CA ILE A 113 0.65 -8.67 -15.39
C ILE A 113 0.05 -8.62 -13.98
N LEU A 114 0.60 -7.75 -13.16
CA LEU A 114 0.21 -7.52 -11.77
C LEU A 114 -0.41 -6.13 -11.66
N SER A 115 -1.72 -6.05 -11.44
CA SER A 115 -2.42 -4.77 -11.37
C SER A 115 -2.64 -4.33 -9.93
N VAL A 116 -2.39 -3.07 -9.60
CA VAL A 116 -2.99 -2.48 -8.39
C VAL A 116 -4.50 -2.31 -8.61
N GLY A 117 -5.30 -2.38 -7.55
CA GLY A 117 -6.77 -2.30 -7.67
C GLY A 117 -7.28 -1.09 -8.47
N ARG A 118 -6.67 0.09 -8.33
CA ARG A 118 -7.05 1.30 -9.09
C ARG A 118 -6.84 1.20 -10.61
N ALA A 119 -5.94 0.32 -11.08
CA ALA A 119 -5.65 0.18 -12.51
C ALA A 119 -6.52 -0.88 -13.22
N VAL A 120 -7.23 -1.70 -12.44
CA VAL A 120 -7.98 -2.85 -12.97
C VAL A 120 -9.03 -2.43 -14.01
N LYS A 121 -9.85 -1.41 -13.70
CA LYS A 121 -10.89 -0.92 -14.62
C LYS A 121 -10.31 -0.42 -15.94
N SER A 122 -9.18 0.28 -15.91
CA SER A 122 -8.51 0.77 -17.12
C SER A 122 -7.96 -0.38 -17.96
N LEU A 123 -7.32 -1.38 -17.33
CA LEU A 123 -6.83 -2.57 -18.03
C LEU A 123 -7.96 -3.33 -18.71
N LEU A 124 -9.04 -3.61 -17.98
CA LEU A 124 -10.19 -4.32 -18.53
C LEU A 124 -10.85 -3.54 -19.68
N SER A 125 -10.93 -2.22 -19.56
CA SER A 125 -11.46 -1.34 -20.62
C SER A 125 -10.58 -1.34 -21.88
N ALA A 126 -9.28 -1.60 -21.73
CA ALA A 126 -8.34 -1.81 -22.83
C ALA A 126 -8.32 -3.25 -23.37
N GLY A 127 -9.16 -4.15 -22.84
CA GLY A 127 -9.20 -5.57 -23.22
C GLY A 127 -8.05 -6.40 -22.63
N ILE A 128 -7.44 -5.93 -21.54
CA ILE A 128 -6.30 -6.55 -20.88
C ILE A 128 -6.73 -7.09 -19.53
N THR A 129 -6.60 -8.41 -19.35
CA THR A 129 -6.88 -9.06 -18.08
C THR A 129 -5.57 -9.25 -17.32
N PRO A 130 -5.40 -8.70 -16.11
CA PRO A 130 -4.22 -8.97 -15.30
C PRO A 130 -4.23 -10.42 -14.79
N ASP A 131 -3.04 -10.98 -14.56
CA ASP A 131 -2.89 -12.30 -13.93
C ASP A 131 -3.20 -12.26 -12.44
N TYR A 132 -2.90 -11.12 -11.79
CA TYR A 132 -3.16 -10.90 -10.37
C TYR A 132 -3.55 -9.45 -10.10
N ILE A 133 -4.38 -9.26 -9.07
CA ILE A 133 -4.70 -7.93 -8.51
C ILE A 133 -4.05 -7.80 -7.14
N ILE A 134 -3.46 -6.64 -6.82
CA ILE A 134 -2.91 -6.32 -5.50
C ILE A 134 -3.78 -5.29 -4.80
N ILE A 135 -4.09 -5.56 -3.53
CA ILE A 135 -4.78 -4.63 -2.63
C ILE A 135 -4.06 -4.54 -1.29
N THR A 136 -3.72 -3.32 -0.88
CA THR A 136 -2.98 -3.09 0.37
C THR A 136 -3.61 -2.04 1.28
N ASP A 137 -4.47 -1.18 0.74
CA ASP A 137 -5.04 -0.04 1.46
C ASP A 137 -6.23 -0.49 2.32
N LEU A 138 -6.31 0.09 3.52
CA LEU A 138 -7.26 -0.22 4.59
C LEU A 138 -8.60 0.51 4.44
N SER A 139 -8.70 1.46 3.50
CA SER A 139 -9.88 2.31 3.29
C SER A 139 -11.15 1.50 3.04
N GLU A 140 -12.20 1.73 3.84
CA GLU A 140 -13.52 1.07 3.69
C GLU A 140 -14.22 1.31 2.33
N TYR A 141 -13.80 2.34 1.60
CA TYR A 141 -14.32 2.67 0.26
C TYR A 141 -13.61 1.92 -0.86
N LEU A 142 -12.50 1.24 -0.56
CA LEU A 142 -11.62 0.66 -1.56
C LEU A 142 -12.35 -0.33 -2.45
N TYR A 143 -13.08 -1.28 -1.87
CA TYR A 143 -13.83 -2.26 -2.65
C TYR A 143 -14.82 -1.57 -3.61
N ASP A 144 -15.60 -0.62 -3.09
CA ASP A 144 -16.63 0.07 -3.87
C ASP A 144 -16.03 0.89 -5.02
N MET A 145 -14.89 1.54 -4.78
CA MET A 145 -14.23 2.36 -5.80
C MET A 145 -13.49 1.52 -6.85
N GLN A 146 -12.83 0.44 -6.44
CA GLN A 146 -11.86 -0.27 -7.28
C GLN A 146 -12.42 -1.56 -7.89
N LEU A 147 -13.23 -2.31 -7.16
CA LEU A 147 -13.58 -3.71 -7.50
C LEU A 147 -15.08 -3.95 -7.71
N LYS A 148 -15.95 -3.12 -7.14
CA LYS A 148 -17.40 -3.29 -7.27
C LYS A 148 -17.84 -3.25 -8.73
N GLY A 149 -18.69 -4.21 -9.09
CA GLY A 149 -19.27 -4.34 -10.43
C GLY A 149 -18.34 -4.99 -11.45
N LEU A 150 -17.13 -5.41 -11.05
CA LEU A 150 -16.27 -6.22 -11.90
C LEU A 150 -16.78 -7.66 -11.91
N ASP A 151 -16.96 -8.21 -13.10
CA ASP A 151 -17.25 -9.64 -13.33
C ASP A 151 -16.00 -10.31 -13.90
N ILE A 152 -15.07 -10.60 -13.01
CA ILE A 152 -13.75 -11.17 -13.34
C ILE A 152 -13.39 -12.29 -12.36
N ASP A 153 -12.65 -13.28 -12.86
CA ASP A 153 -12.09 -14.37 -12.06
C ASP A 153 -10.55 -14.27 -11.99
N VAL A 154 -10.06 -13.07 -11.64
CA VAL A 154 -8.63 -12.82 -11.46
C VAL A 154 -8.27 -13.07 -9.99
N PRO A 155 -7.24 -13.86 -9.67
CA PRO A 155 -6.81 -14.01 -8.29
C PRO A 155 -6.32 -12.68 -7.70
N ILE A 156 -6.67 -12.42 -6.46
CA ILE A 156 -6.28 -11.21 -5.73
C ILE A 156 -5.30 -11.56 -4.62
N VAL A 157 -4.27 -10.73 -4.46
CA VAL A 157 -3.29 -10.78 -3.38
C VAL A 157 -3.54 -9.59 -2.49
N VAL A 158 -3.88 -9.85 -1.23
CA VAL A 158 -4.24 -8.81 -0.28
C VAL A 158 -3.28 -8.76 0.89
N LEU A 159 -2.97 -7.55 1.37
CA LEU A 159 -2.36 -7.38 2.69
C LEU A 159 -3.37 -7.78 3.76
N SER A 160 -2.90 -8.47 4.81
CA SER A 160 -3.75 -8.92 5.92
C SER A 160 -4.58 -7.81 6.56
N THR A 161 -4.14 -6.55 6.51
CA THR A 161 -4.84 -5.40 7.08
C THR A 161 -5.61 -4.53 6.07
N CYS A 162 -5.75 -4.94 4.80
CA CYS A 162 -6.48 -4.17 3.81
C CYS A 162 -7.99 -4.13 4.10
N ASP A 163 -8.74 -3.31 3.36
CA ASP A 163 -10.21 -3.25 3.44
C ASP A 163 -10.85 -4.64 3.46
N LYS A 164 -11.47 -5.00 4.60
CA LYS A 164 -12.14 -6.30 4.80
C LYS A 164 -13.23 -6.59 3.79
N ASN A 165 -13.81 -5.55 3.17
CA ASN A 165 -14.84 -5.74 2.17
C ASN A 165 -14.32 -6.46 0.93
N VAL A 166 -13.01 -6.37 0.64
CA VAL A 166 -12.36 -7.10 -0.45
C VAL A 166 -12.51 -8.60 -0.22
N MET A 167 -12.12 -9.08 0.96
CA MET A 167 -12.21 -10.51 1.29
C MET A 167 -13.64 -11.02 1.36
N LYS A 168 -14.57 -10.18 1.86
CA LYS A 168 -15.99 -10.52 2.02
C LYS A 168 -16.77 -10.54 0.70
N LYS A 169 -16.47 -9.63 -0.23
CA LYS A 169 -17.32 -9.37 -1.41
C LYS A 169 -16.69 -9.81 -2.72
N TYR A 170 -15.36 -9.88 -2.82
CA TYR A 170 -14.69 -10.35 -4.03
C TYR A 170 -14.88 -11.87 -4.19
N LYS A 171 -15.30 -12.26 -5.39
CA LYS A 171 -15.68 -13.65 -5.72
C LYS A 171 -14.51 -14.51 -6.23
N GLY A 172 -13.48 -13.87 -6.81
CA GLY A 172 -12.30 -14.59 -7.29
C GLY A 172 -11.43 -15.09 -6.14
N PHE A 173 -10.42 -15.89 -6.51
CA PHE A 173 -9.49 -16.51 -5.57
C PHE A 173 -8.68 -15.48 -4.76
N LYS A 174 -8.57 -15.65 -3.44
CA LYS A 174 -7.97 -14.71 -2.48
C LYS A 174 -6.71 -15.27 -1.82
N TYR A 175 -5.58 -14.69 -2.17
CA TYR A 175 -4.32 -14.86 -1.47
C TYR A 175 -4.16 -13.80 -0.37
N ILE A 176 -3.72 -14.21 0.82
CA ILE A 176 -3.38 -13.29 1.90
C ILE A 176 -1.86 -13.20 2.09
N ALA A 177 -1.35 -11.99 2.28
CA ALA A 177 0.00 -11.69 2.74
C ALA A 177 -0.09 -11.31 4.23
N LEU A 178 0.33 -12.24 5.10
CA LEU A 178 0.36 -12.06 6.55
C LEU A 178 1.51 -11.18 7.01
#